data_AF-Q2U981-F1
#
_entry.id   AF-Q2U981-F1
#
_cell.length_a   1.000
_cell.length_b   1.000
_cell.length_c   1.000
_cell.angle_alpha   90.00
_cell.angle_beta   90.00
_cell.angle_gamma   90.00
#
_symmetry.space_group_name_H-M   'P 1'
#
loop_
_entity.id
_entity.type
_entity.pdbx_description
1 polymer ?
#
loop_
_entity_poly.entity_id
_entity_poly.type
_entity_poly.pdbx_seq_one_letter_code
_entity_poly.pdbx_strand_id
1 'polypeptide(L)'
;MSSDTDTGLLASNSWKWTSLLMAIPGAESRPTGLLDAIKRLEAVAFVPSKQRDTDAGELAKTIATHAYEGGLSQIALERLVKITTTRSQLDQGTITTLIKNLYPVESVPSSLVTQIVGCLGPNKNKPSPATQSLLLRWLIMT
;
A
#
# COMPACT_ATOMS: atom_id res chain seq x y z
N MET A 1 -34.58 42.96 51.32
CA MET A 1 -35.27 41.89 50.58
C MET A 1 -35.13 42.19 49.09
N SER A 2 -34.68 41.19 48.32
CA SER A 2 -34.38 41.13 46.87
C SER A 2 -33.20 42.00 46.38
N SER A 3 -32.05 41.44 45.97
CA SER A 3 -31.79 40.59 44.76
C SER A 3 -32.00 41.42 43.49
N ASP A 4 -31.04 41.63 42.57
CA ASP A 4 -30.08 40.69 41.99
C ASP A 4 -28.83 41.39 41.45
N THR A 5 -27.73 40.64 41.43
CA THR A 5 -26.43 40.96 40.84
C THR A 5 -26.46 40.78 39.32
N ASP A 6 -26.08 41.83 38.58
CA ASP A 6 -25.81 41.79 37.15
C ASP A 6 -24.38 41.27 36.93
N THR A 7 -24.26 40.04 36.43
CA THR A 7 -22.98 39.45 35.99
C THR A 7 -23.20 38.82 34.61
N GLY A 8 -23.41 39.64 33.60
CA GLY A 8 -23.39 39.21 32.21
C GLY A 8 -21.97 39.22 31.64
N LEU A 9 -21.25 38.09 31.68
CA LEU A 9 -20.23 37.73 30.68
C LEU A 9 -19.69 36.32 30.93
N LEU A 10 -19.63 35.53 29.83
CA LEU A 10 -18.97 34.23 29.63
C LEU A 10 -19.81 32.95 29.85
N ALA A 11 -20.27 32.35 28.75
CA ALA A 11 -20.16 30.91 28.45
C ALA A 11 -20.83 30.63 27.08
N SER A 12 -20.04 30.45 26.02
CA SER A 12 -19.71 29.13 25.47
C SER A 12 -20.87 28.46 24.72
N ASN A 13 -20.95 28.74 23.42
CA ASN A 13 -21.75 27.95 22.47
C ASN A 13 -21.04 26.62 22.16
N SER A 14 -21.02 25.73 23.16
CA SER A 14 -20.36 24.41 23.17
C SER A 14 -21.25 23.26 22.66
N TRP A 15 -22.08 23.49 21.65
CA TRP A 15 -23.07 22.47 21.25
C TRP A 15 -23.23 22.26 19.74
N LYS A 16 -22.44 22.93 18.89
CA LYS A 16 -22.39 22.64 17.44
C LYS A 16 -21.39 21.55 17.04
N TRP A 17 -20.51 21.12 17.95
CA TRP A 17 -19.45 20.14 17.62
C TRP A 17 -19.87 18.68 17.79
N THR A 18 -20.96 18.40 18.52
CA THR A 18 -21.41 17.01 18.77
C THR A 18 -22.14 16.40 17.57
N SER A 19 -22.67 17.20 16.66
CA SER A 19 -23.34 16.71 15.43
C SER A 19 -22.37 16.50 14.26
N LEU A 20 -21.10 16.91 14.36
CA LEU A 20 -20.09 16.68 13.32
C LEU A 20 -19.38 15.31 13.45
N LEU A 21 -19.61 14.58 14.55
CA LEU A 21 -18.94 13.30 14.84
C LEU A 21 -19.69 12.05 14.36
N MET A 22 -20.86 12.18 13.74
CA MET A 22 -21.67 11.04 13.28
C MET A 22 -21.87 10.94 11.76
N ALA A 23 -20.97 11.54 10.98
CA ALA A 23 -20.88 11.24 9.56
C ALA A 23 -19.41 11.05 9.16
N ILE A 24 -18.88 9.85 9.40
CA ILE A 24 -17.77 9.33 8.60
C ILE A 24 -18.40 8.42 7.52
N PRO A 25 -18.85 8.96 6.37
CA PRO A 25 -19.09 8.12 5.20
C PRO A 25 -17.73 7.83 4.59
N GLY A 26 -17.11 6.75 5.06
CA GLY A 26 -15.79 6.34 4.59
C GLY A 26 -14.98 5.64 5.65
N ALA A 27 -15.53 4.59 6.27
CA ALA A 27 -14.70 3.55 6.85
C ALA A 27 -14.04 2.77 5.69
N GLU A 28 -13.13 3.45 4.99
CA GLU A 28 -12.22 2.83 4.04
C GLU A 28 -11.43 1.81 4.87
N SER A 29 -11.71 0.54 4.66
CA SER A 29 -11.17 -0.58 5.43
C SER A 29 -9.64 -0.52 5.37
N ARG A 30 -9.02 0.12 6.36
CA ARG A 30 -7.57 0.18 6.51
C ARG A 30 -7.09 -1.27 6.60
N PRO A 31 -6.15 -1.70 5.75
CA PRO A 31 -5.61 -3.05 5.86
C PRO A 31 -4.96 -3.18 7.23
N THR A 32 -5.54 -3.98 8.10
CA THR A 32 -5.08 -4.14 9.48
C THR A 32 -3.85 -5.05 9.56
N GLY A 33 -3.47 -5.68 8.44
CA GLY A 33 -2.25 -6.46 8.31
C GLY A 33 -1.67 -6.47 6.89
N LEU A 34 -0.37 -6.77 6.81
CA LEU A 34 0.43 -6.85 5.58
C LEU A 34 -0.24 -7.71 4.50
N LEU A 35 -0.70 -8.91 4.83
CA LEU A 35 -1.30 -9.83 3.86
C LEU A 35 -2.60 -9.33 3.27
N ASP A 36 -3.39 -8.56 4.04
CA ASP A 36 -4.64 -7.97 3.56
C ASP A 36 -4.36 -6.74 2.68
N ALA A 37 -3.33 -5.95 3.00
CA ALA A 37 -2.83 -4.91 2.11
C ALA A 37 -2.38 -5.51 0.76
N ILE A 38 -1.66 -6.63 0.77
CA ILE A 38 -1.24 -7.35 -0.44
C ILE A 38 -2.44 -7.89 -1.22
N LYS A 39 -3.44 -8.50 -0.55
CA LYS A 39 -4.68 -8.96 -1.21
C LYS A 39 -5.41 -7.81 -1.91
N ARG A 40 -5.55 -6.67 -1.25
CA ARG A 40 -6.18 -5.48 -1.83
C ARG A 40 -5.37 -4.96 -3.02
N LEU A 41 -4.04 -4.94 -2.90
CA LEU A 41 -3.16 -4.54 -3.99
C LEU A 41 -3.34 -5.45 -5.21
N GLU A 42 -3.38 -6.78 -5.02
CA GLU A 42 -3.62 -7.73 -6.12
C GLU A 42 -4.96 -7.48 -6.83
N ALA A 43 -6.02 -7.17 -6.08
CA ALA A 43 -7.34 -6.90 -6.65
C ALA A 43 -7.36 -5.66 -7.56
N VAL A 44 -6.52 -4.66 -7.26
CA VAL A 44 -6.49 -3.39 -8.03
C VAL A 44 -5.32 -3.29 -9.01
N ALA A 45 -4.30 -4.15 -8.89
CA ALA A 45 -3.08 -4.09 -9.69
C ALA A 45 -3.33 -4.23 -11.20
N PHE A 46 -4.39 -4.91 -11.60
CA PHE A 46 -4.74 -5.14 -13.01
C PHE A 46 -5.89 -4.27 -13.50
N VAL A 47 -6.47 -3.44 -12.63
CA VAL A 47 -7.53 -2.48 -12.96
C VAL A 47 -6.89 -1.16 -13.36
N PRO A 48 -7.32 -0.46 -14.43
CA PRO A 48 -6.80 0.86 -14.80
C PRO A 48 -7.01 1.89 -13.67
N SER A 49 -6.05 2.79 -13.43
CA SER A 49 -6.09 3.74 -12.30
C SER A 49 -7.39 4.57 -12.22
N LYS A 50 -7.99 4.92 -13.36
CA LYS A 50 -9.23 5.71 -13.43
C LYS A 50 -10.49 4.95 -12.97
N GLN A 51 -10.40 3.62 -12.87
CA GLN A 51 -11.49 2.72 -12.50
C GLN A 51 -11.28 2.11 -11.11
N ARG A 52 -10.24 2.54 -10.39
CA ARG A 52 -9.96 2.05 -9.05
C ARG A 52 -10.64 2.95 -8.03
N ASP A 53 -11.40 2.33 -7.13
CA ASP A 53 -11.89 3.00 -5.92
C ASP A 53 -10.83 3.05 -4.82
N THR A 54 -9.71 2.34 -4.99
CA THR A 54 -8.62 2.26 -4.01
C THR A 54 -7.29 2.73 -4.60
N ASP A 55 -6.57 3.57 -3.85
CA ASP A 55 -5.24 4.05 -4.22
C ASP A 55 -4.18 2.96 -4.01
N ALA A 56 -3.64 2.45 -5.13
CA ALA A 56 -2.60 1.43 -5.11
C ALA A 56 -1.25 1.94 -4.56
N GLY A 57 -0.98 3.25 -4.68
CA GLY A 57 0.21 3.89 -4.12
C GLY A 57 0.16 3.94 -2.61
N GLU A 58 -1.00 4.26 -2.02
CA GLU A 58 -1.19 4.19 -0.56
C GLU A 58 -1.05 2.76 -0.05
N LEU A 59 -1.63 1.76 -0.74
CA LEU A 59 -1.41 0.35 -0.39
C LEU A 59 0.07 -0.04 -0.44
N ALA A 60 0.81 0.40 -1.46
CA ALA A 60 2.24 0.13 -1.57
C ALA A 60 3.06 0.80 -0.45
N LYS A 61 2.69 2.01 -0.02
CA LYS A 61 3.32 2.66 1.15
C LYS A 61 3.06 1.86 2.41
N THR A 62 1.82 1.44 2.66
CA THR A 62 1.49 0.60 3.83
C THR A 62 2.27 -0.72 3.82
N ILE A 63 2.35 -1.39 2.66
CA ILE A 63 3.15 -2.61 2.50
C ILE A 63 4.63 -2.32 2.78
N ALA A 64 5.17 -1.22 2.25
CA ALA A 64 6.56 -0.84 2.46
C ALA A 64 6.87 -0.56 3.94
N THR A 65 5.97 0.12 4.66
CA THR A 65 6.11 0.34 6.10
C THR A 65 6.18 -0.98 6.87
N HIS A 66 5.24 -1.89 6.62
CA HIS A 66 5.26 -3.20 7.27
C HIS A 66 6.50 -4.04 6.92
N ALA A 67 6.92 -4.02 5.65
CA ALA A 67 8.10 -4.73 5.20
C ALA A 67 9.38 -4.15 5.83
N TYR A 68 9.46 -2.84 6.02
CA TYR A 68 10.59 -2.20 6.69
C TYR A 68 10.66 -2.56 8.18
N GLU A 69 9.51 -2.66 8.86
CA GLU A 69 9.43 -2.96 10.29
C GLU A 69 9.73 -4.43 10.62
N GLY A 70 9.21 -5.36 9.83
CA GLY A 70 9.23 -6.79 10.17
C GLY A 70 9.74 -7.71 9.05
N GLY A 71 10.13 -7.16 7.91
CA GLY A 71 10.41 -7.94 6.71
C GLY A 71 9.16 -8.57 6.09
N LEU A 72 9.40 -9.41 5.08
CA LEU A 72 8.38 -10.16 4.34
C LEU A 72 8.58 -11.65 4.60
N SER A 73 7.51 -12.32 5.04
CA SER A 73 7.44 -13.78 5.00
C SER A 73 7.48 -14.28 3.56
N GLN A 74 7.86 -15.55 3.37
CA GLN A 74 7.92 -16.16 2.04
C GLN A 74 6.61 -15.98 1.25
N ILE A 75 5.45 -16.18 1.89
CA ILE A 75 4.13 -16.03 1.25
C ILE A 75 3.89 -14.59 0.78
N ALA A 76 4.26 -13.59 1.59
CA ALA A 76 4.09 -12.19 1.22
C ALA A 76 5.01 -11.81 0.05
N LEU A 77 6.26 -12.28 0.10
CA LEU A 77 7.26 -12.07 -0.94
C LEU A 77 6.82 -12.68 -2.28
N GLU A 78 6.39 -13.95 -2.27
CA GLU A 78 5.94 -14.65 -3.48
C GLU A 78 4.82 -13.90 -4.20
N ARG A 79 3.86 -13.37 -3.44
CA ARG A 79 2.72 -12.61 -3.95
C ARG A 79 3.14 -11.27 -4.57
N LEU A 80 4.01 -10.53 -3.89
CA LEU A 80 4.53 -9.26 -4.40
C LEU A 80 5.43 -9.44 -5.63
N VAL A 81 6.27 -10.48 -5.64
CA VAL A 81 7.08 -10.84 -6.82
C VAL A 81 6.17 -11.19 -7.99
N LYS A 82 5.07 -11.93 -7.79
CA LYS A 82 4.09 -12.22 -8.85
C LYS A 82 3.48 -10.96 -9.48
N ILE A 83 3.10 -9.98 -8.67
CA ILE A 83 2.54 -8.71 -9.16
C ILE A 83 3.59 -7.92 -9.96
N THR A 84 4.82 -7.85 -9.47
CA THR A 84 5.89 -7.02 -10.06
C THR A 84 6.57 -7.65 -11.29
N THR A 85 6.52 -8.98 -11.41
CA THR A 85 7.05 -9.74 -12.57
C THR A 85 6.03 -9.93 -13.69
N THR A 86 4.78 -9.49 -13.48
CA THR A 86 3.72 -9.52 -14.49
C THR A 86 3.44 -8.11 -14.99
N ARG A 87 3.03 -7.94 -16.25
CA ARG A 87 2.49 -6.66 -16.71
C ARG A 87 1.22 -6.32 -15.90
N SER A 88 1.31 -5.27 -15.09
CA SER A 88 0.20 -4.71 -14.31
C SER A 88 -0.18 -3.30 -14.81
N GLN A 89 -1.25 -2.75 -14.25
CA GLN A 89 -1.69 -1.36 -14.47
C GLN A 89 -1.13 -0.41 -13.40
N LEU A 90 -0.30 -0.90 -12.49
CA LEU A 90 0.33 -0.08 -11.46
C LEU A 90 1.23 0.97 -12.11
N ASP A 91 1.25 2.18 -11.55
CA ASP A 91 2.18 3.21 -12.00
C ASP A 91 3.62 2.88 -11.58
N GLN A 92 4.58 3.51 -12.25
CA GLN A 92 6.00 3.25 -12.02
C GLN A 92 6.46 3.59 -10.60
N GLY A 93 5.84 4.59 -9.95
CA GLY A 93 6.15 4.98 -8.58
C GLY A 93 5.77 3.88 -7.61
N THR A 94 4.54 3.37 -7.71
CA THR A 94 4.04 2.24 -6.93
C THR A 94 4.92 1.00 -7.10
N ILE A 95 5.25 0.63 -8.34
CA ILE A 95 6.13 -0.52 -8.63
C ILE A 95 7.52 -0.33 -7.98
N THR A 96 8.10 0.86 -8.11
CA THR A 96 9.42 1.18 -7.54
C THR A 96 9.40 1.09 -6.02
N THR A 97 8.36 1.61 -5.37
CA THR A 97 8.18 1.53 -3.92
C THR A 97 8.11 0.08 -3.44
N LEU A 98 7.35 -0.77 -4.13
CA LEU A 98 7.24 -2.19 -3.78
C LEU A 98 8.60 -2.89 -3.90
N ILE A 99 9.25 -2.81 -5.06
CA ILE A 99 10.50 -3.55 -5.33
C ILE A 99 11.62 -3.14 -4.35
N LYS A 100 11.75 -1.84 -4.08
CA LYS A 100 12.79 -1.35 -3.16
C LYS A 100 12.58 -1.78 -1.71
N ASN A 101 11.37 -2.19 -1.34
CA ASN A 101 11.02 -2.61 0.01
C ASN A 101 10.68 -4.11 0.09
N LEU A 102 11.14 -4.91 -0.88
CA LEU A 102 11.12 -6.36 -0.77
C LEU A 102 12.24 -6.80 0.19
N TYR A 103 11.96 -6.86 1.48
CA TYR A 103 12.94 -7.29 2.49
C TYR A 103 12.59 -8.71 2.96
N PRO A 104 13.18 -9.77 2.38
CA PRO A 104 12.85 -11.14 2.78
C PRO A 104 13.42 -11.43 4.17
N VAL A 105 12.64 -12.13 5.01
CA VAL A 105 13.10 -12.61 6.33
C VAL A 105 13.91 -13.90 6.20
N GLU A 106 13.60 -14.69 5.19
CA GLU A 106 14.20 -16.00 4.92
C GLU A 106 14.94 -15.99 3.56
N SER A 107 15.69 -17.05 3.27
CA SER A 107 16.34 -17.19 1.97
C SER A 107 15.32 -17.16 0.83
N VAL A 108 15.65 -16.44 -0.25
CA VAL A 108 14.78 -16.33 -1.43
C VAL A 108 14.73 -17.68 -2.17
N PRO A 109 13.55 -18.29 -2.36
CA PRO A 109 13.41 -19.54 -3.09
C PRO A 109 13.92 -19.43 -4.53
N SER A 110 14.57 -20.49 -5.03
CA SER A 110 15.06 -20.55 -6.42
C SER A 110 13.94 -20.41 -7.46
N SER A 111 12.71 -20.78 -7.12
CA SER A 111 11.52 -20.55 -7.93
C SER A 111 11.25 -19.07 -8.17
N LEU A 112 11.40 -18.21 -7.15
CA LEU A 112 11.23 -16.76 -7.29
C LEU A 112 12.34 -16.12 -8.11
N VAL A 113 13.58 -16.56 -7.93
CA VAL A 113 14.70 -16.13 -8.77
C VAL A 113 14.42 -16.49 -10.24
N THR A 114 13.98 -17.72 -10.50
CA THR A 114 13.64 -18.19 -11.86
C THR A 114 12.50 -17.36 -12.46
N GLN A 115 11.49 -17.01 -11.68
CA GLN A 115 10.38 -16.16 -12.13
C GLN A 115 10.85 -14.75 -12.52
N ILE A 116 11.73 -14.14 -11.70
CA ILE A 116 12.29 -12.82 -11.97
C ILE A 116 13.17 -12.87 -13.23
N VAL A 117 14.07 -13.85 -13.35
CA VAL A 117 14.90 -14.01 -14.55
C VAL A 117 14.05 -14.29 -15.80
N GLY A 118 12.98 -15.08 -15.66
CA GLY A 118 12.04 -15.39 -16.74
C GLY A 118 11.28 -14.17 -17.26
N CYS A 119 11.06 -13.15 -16.43
CA CYS A 119 10.37 -11.92 -16.83
C CYS A 119 11.26 -10.89 -17.54
N LEU A 120 12.54 -11.20 -17.77
CA LEU A 120 13.49 -10.31 -18.47
C LEU A 120 13.36 -10.38 -19.98
N GLY A 121 13.65 -9.26 -20.66
CA GLY A 121 13.66 -9.14 -22.11
C GLY A 121 12.37 -8.54 -22.69
N PRO A 122 12.37 -8.30 -24.02
CA PRO A 122 11.28 -7.60 -24.69
C PRO A 122 10.09 -8.56 -24.92
N ASN A 123 9.00 -8.38 -24.17
CA ASN A 123 7.73 -9.07 -24.42
C ASN A 123 6.57 -8.19 -23.93
N LYS A 124 5.43 -8.28 -24.61
CA LYS A 124 4.18 -7.59 -24.23
C LYS A 124 3.65 -8.05 -22.88
N ASN A 125 3.90 -9.28 -22.46
CA ASN A 125 3.40 -9.81 -21.18
C ASN A 125 4.37 -9.59 -20.00
N LYS A 126 5.58 -9.08 -20.28
CA LYS A 126 6.63 -8.80 -19.29
C LYS A 126 6.52 -7.38 -18.75
N PRO A 127 7.07 -7.12 -17.54
CA PRO A 127 7.07 -5.79 -16.96
C PRO A 127 7.98 -4.83 -17.75
N SER A 128 7.89 -3.54 -17.46
CA SER A 128 8.66 -2.51 -18.16
C SER A 128 10.18 -2.73 -18.03
N PRO A 129 11.01 -2.27 -18.98
CA PRO A 129 12.47 -2.38 -18.85
C PRO A 129 13.03 -1.75 -17.55
N ALA A 130 12.41 -0.67 -17.06
CA ALA A 130 12.77 -0.04 -15.79
C ALA A 130 12.41 -0.92 -14.59
N THR A 131 11.30 -1.64 -14.65
CA THR A 131 10.92 -2.63 -13.63
C THR A 131 11.87 -3.82 -13.64
N GLN A 132 12.23 -4.32 -14.83
CA GLN A 132 13.17 -5.43 -14.99
C GLN A 132 14.54 -5.10 -14.38
N SER A 133 15.07 -3.90 -14.62
CA SER A 133 16.36 -3.48 -14.03
C SER A 133 16.29 -3.32 -12.51
N LEU A 134 15.17 -2.83 -11.97
CA LEU A 134 14.92 -2.77 -10.53
C LEU A 134 14.91 -4.16 -9.89
N LEU A 135 14.23 -5.13 -10.49
CA LEU A 135 14.18 -6.51 -10.01
C LEU A 135 15.57 -7.18 -10.05
N LEU A 136 16.35 -6.95 -11.11
CA LEU A 136 17.73 -7.44 -11.21
C LEU A 136 18.62 -6.86 -10.13
N ARG A 137 18.53 -5.54 -9.91
CA ARG A 137 19.27 -4.89 -8.83
C ARG A 137 18.89 -5.47 -7.47
N TRP A 138 17.61 -5.70 -7.23
CA TRP A 138 17.13 -6.32 -6.00
C TRP A 138 17.72 -7.72 -5.80
N LEU A 139 17.72 -8.58 -6.83
CA LEU A 139 18.30 -9.93 -6.77
C LEU A 139 19.79 -9.95 -6.41
N ILE A 140 20.54 -8.91 -6.80
CA ILE A 140 21.98 -8.81 -6.48
C ILE A 140 22.21 -8.33 -5.04
N MET A 141 21.25 -7.59 -4.48
CA MET A 141 21.37 -6.98 -3.15
C MET A 141 20.75 -7.84 -2.03
N THR A 142 19.92 -8.82 -2.38
CA THR A 142 19.29 -9.74 -1.43
C THR A 142 20.13 -10.98 -1.19
#